data_AF-A0A933QZG2-F1
#
_entry.id   AF-A0A933QZG2-F1
#
_cell.length_a   1.000
_cell.length_b   1.000
_cell.length_c   1.000
_cell.angle_alpha   90.00
_cell.angle_beta   90.00
_cell.angle_gamma   90.00
#
_symmetry.space_group_name_H-M   'P 1'
#
loop_
_entity.id
_entity.type
_entity.pdbx_description
1 polymer ?
#
loop_
_entity_poly.entity_id
_entity_poly.type
_entity_poly.pdbx_seq_one_letter_code
_entity_poly.pdbx_strand_id
1 'polypeptide(L)' 'AGTITAACFLSRYTKNYHWAHLDIAGVAWNQGKDKGATGRPVPLLTQFLLDRCKK' A
#
# COMPACT_ATOMS: atom_id res chain seq x y z
N ALA A 1 -3.26 3.28 -16.65
CA ALA A 1 -2.94 1.86 -16.94
C ALA A 1 -1.63 1.39 -16.29
N GLY A 2 -0.60 2.24 -16.11
CA GLY A 2 0.71 1.84 -15.57
C GLY A 2 0.69 1.16 -14.18
N THR A 3 -0.06 1.70 -13.22
CA THR A 3 -0.21 1.05 -11.88
C THR A 3 -0.85 -0.35 -11.97
N ILE A 4 -1.81 -0.53 -12.89
CA ILE A 4 -2.50 -1.83 -13.06
C ILE A 4 -1.59 -2.85 -13.73
N THR A 5 -0.82 -2.44 -14.75
CA THR A 5 0.14 -3.33 -15.41
C THR A 5 1.30 -3.70 -14.47
N ALA A 6 1.73 -2.79 -13.61
CA ALA A 6 2.71 -3.08 -12.55
C ALA A 6 2.16 -4.10 -11.54
N ALA A 7 0.91 -3.94 -11.07
CA ALA A 7 0.26 -4.91 -10.20
C ALA A 7 0.12 -6.29 -10.88
N CYS A 8 -0.22 -6.32 -12.17
CA CYS A 8 -0.31 -7.55 -12.97
C CYS A 8 1.06 -8.23 -13.19
N PHE A 9 2.15 -7.46 -13.22
CA PHE A 9 3.50 -8.02 -13.23
C PHE A 9 3.82 -8.71 -11.89
N LEU A 10 3.55 -8.03 -10.78
CA LEU A 10 3.83 -8.55 -9.44
C LEU A 10 2.98 -9.79 -9.11
N SER A 11 1.71 -9.82 -9.51
CA SER A 11 0.80 -10.93 -9.24
C SER A 11 1.28 -12.28 -9.81
N ARG A 12 2.15 -12.26 -10.83
CA ARG A 12 2.74 -13.48 -11.40
C ARG A 12 3.62 -14.23 -10.41
N TYR A 13 4.16 -13.54 -9.41
CA TYR A 13 5.10 -14.08 -8.42
C TYR A 13 4.45 -14.39 -7.06
N THR A 14 3.17 -14.05 -6.88
CA THR A 14 2.48 -14.16 -5.59
C THR A 14 1.33 -15.17 -5.61
N LYS A 15 1.39 -16.15 -6.52
CA LYS A 15 0.29 -17.12 -6.75
C LYS A 15 0.05 -18.09 -5.58
N ASN A 16 1.04 -18.29 -4.72
CA ASN A 16 1.02 -19.33 -3.69
C ASN A 16 0.47 -18.84 -2.34
N TYR A 17 0.06 -17.58 -2.23
CA TYR A 17 -0.40 -16.98 -0.98
C TYR A 17 -1.37 -15.84 -1.23
N HIS A 18 -2.20 -15.54 -0.23
CA HIS A 18 -3.09 -14.39 -0.27
C HIS A 18 -2.24 -13.11 -0.24
N TRP A 19 -2.31 -12.33 -1.31
CA TRP A 19 -1.46 -11.16 -1.50
C TRP A 19 -2.29 -9.94 -1.90
N ALA A 20 -1.85 -8.78 -1.43
CA ALA A 20 -2.42 -7.48 -1.80
C ALA A 20 -1.29 -6.50 -2.13
N HIS A 21 -1.53 -5.65 -3.12
CA HIS A 21 -0.64 -4.55 -3.50
C HIS A 21 -1.26 -3.22 -3.09
N LEU A 22 -0.47 -2.39 -2.41
CA LEU A 22 -0.84 -1.02 -2.08
C LEU A 22 0.16 -0.07 -2.72
N ASP A 23 -0.24 0.57 -3.83
CA ASP A 23 0.53 1.63 -4.46
C ASP A 23 0.35 2.94 -3.66
N ILE A 24 1.44 3.40 -3.02
CA ILE A 24 1.45 4.61 -2.17
C ILE A 24 2.15 5.80 -2.83
N ALA A 25 2.55 5.70 -4.10
CA ALA A 25 3.34 6.73 -4.77
C ALA A 25 2.68 8.13 -4.74
N GLY A 26 1.35 8.19 -4.72
CA GLY A 26 0.60 9.44 -4.65
C GLY A 26 0.32 9.98 -3.23
N VAL A 27 0.55 9.19 -2.18
CA VAL A 27 0.12 9.53 -0.82
C VAL A 27 1.24 9.47 0.22
N ALA A 28 2.40 8.92 -0.12
CA ALA A 28 3.52 8.72 0.80
C ALA A 28 4.25 10.03 1.16
N TRP A 29 4.19 11.04 0.30
CA TRP A 29 4.78 12.35 0.55
C TRP A 29 3.94 13.48 -0.05
N ASN A 30 3.99 14.63 0.60
CA ASN A 30 3.43 15.89 0.09
C ASN A 30 4.48 16.63 -0.74
N GLN A 31 4.02 17.39 -1.73
CA GLN A 31 4.86 18.24 -2.57
C GLN A 31 4.60 19.73 -2.26
N GLY A 32 5.46 20.63 -2.75
CA GLY A 32 5.30 22.06 -2.56
C GLY A 32 5.83 22.55 -1.20
N LYS A 33 5.14 23.52 -0.60
CA LYS A 33 5.57 24.18 0.65
C LYS A 33 5.61 23.22 1.84
N ASP A 34 4.65 22.29 1.90
CA ASP A 34 4.56 21.27 2.95
C ASP A 34 5.27 19.97 2.53
N LYS A 35 6.48 20.10 1.99
CA LYS A 35 7.28 18.95 1.54
C LYS A 35 7.66 18.10 2.74
N GLY A 36 7.18 16.85 2.76
CA GLY A 36 7.46 15.91 3.84
C GLY A 36 6.79 14.57 3.63
N ALA A 37 7.26 13.57 4.37
CA ALA A 37 6.62 12.26 4.42
C ALA A 37 5.30 12.35 5.21
N THR A 38 4.25 11.70 4.73
CA THR A 38 2.92 11.74 5.37
C THR A 38 2.73 10.65 6.43
N GLY A 39 3.61 9.64 6.45
CA GLY A 39 3.45 8.44 7.30
C GLY A 39 2.38 7.45 6.80
N ARG A 40 1.73 7.71 5.66
CA ARG A 40 0.83 6.73 5.04
C ARG A 40 1.67 5.60 4.42
N PRO A 41 1.28 4.32 4.59
CA PRO A 41 -0.03 3.83 5.05
C PRO A 41 -0.04 3.27 6.49
N VAL A 42 0.81 3.76 7.41
CA VAL A 42 0.92 3.20 8.78
C VAL A 42 -0.42 3.08 9.52
N PRO A 43 -1.33 4.08 9.50
CA PRO A 43 -2.63 3.95 10.16
C PRO A 43 -3.50 2.82 9.58
N LEU A 44 -3.47 2.62 8.25
CA LEU A 44 -4.24 1.58 7.56
C LEU A 44 -3.74 0.19 7.95
N LEU A 45 -2.43 -0.04 7.93
CA LEU A 45 -1.85 -1.32 8.30
C LEU A 45 -2.04 -1.63 9.78
N THR A 46 -1.95 -0.61 10.63
CA THR A 46 -2.21 -0.74 12.07
C THR A 46 -3.66 -1.16 12.32
N GLN A 47 -4.62 -0.51 11.67
CA GLN A 47 -6.03 -0.89 11.78
C GLN A 47 -6.28 -2.31 11.27
N PHE A 48 -5.69 -2.69 10.13
CA PHE A 48 -5.79 -4.05 9.59
C PHE A 48 -5.31 -5.10 10.60
N LEU A 49 -4.19 -4.87 11.28
CA LEU A 49 -3.68 -5.77 12.31
C LEU A 49 -4.61 -5.84 13.53
N LEU A 50 -5.11 -4.70 14.02
CA LEU A 50 -6.07 -4.65 15.12
C LEU A 50 -7.34 -5.45 14.80
N ASP A 51 -7.86 -5.32 13.57
CA ASP A 51 -9.05 -6.06 13.13
C ASP A 51 -8.79 -7.55 12.99
N ARG A 52 -7.55 -7.96 12.62
CA ARG A 52 -7.16 -9.37 12.61
C ARG A 52 -7.02 -9.97 14.01
N CYS A 53 -6.60 -9.18 15.00
CA CYS A 53 -6.42 -9.63 16.38
C CYS A 53 -7.74 -9.72 17.17
N LYS A 54 -8.78 -9.03 16.75
CA LYS A 54 -10.13 -9.08 17.37
C LYS A 54 -10.97 -10.29 16.93
N LYS A 55 -10.39 -11.22 16.15
CA LYS A 55 -11.03 -12.45 15.71
C LYS A 55 -10.82 -13.60 16.69
#